data_AF-A0A6A1UMF9-F1
#
_entry.id   AF-A0A6A1UMF9-F1
#
_cell.length_a   1.000
_cell.length_b   1.000
_cell.length_c   1.000
_cell.angle_alpha   90.00
_cell.angle_beta   90.00
_cell.angle_gamma   90.00
#
_symmetry.space_group_name_H-M   'P 1'
#
loop_
_entity.id
_entity.type
_entity.pdbx_description
1 polymer ?
#
loop_
_entity_poly.entity_id
_entity_poly.type
_entity_poly.pdbx_seq_one_letter_code
_entity_poly.pdbx_strand_id
1 'polypeptide(L)'
;MTDFLTETPKDEERGPGHLQIFLSCSAPAALVMLYMSPTIGNKDCADSSIRHFLNSSRNSLPKPYHHYCAPIVLEFCKLLRRAAHDDPLYLSCRSTLGSLLEPIGLLENSKRIIVMQEIFPFVSELGNRLSRDLLMSMESPSSVGPLLSDVHDFAAFLLPLRTEIMEQVGFQGLIPVSLDAAGYKHPLYGEEIEHLHLLFVDLLKRMGECLHKMEEFLAVKQKGETEIICSGWSQYLAILKELNSISKLYLGAEEEFWTVVRLRKSSLCALIIKHAKRTDDHHWLLERKDVTDFESRRHLAMMLFPEVKEDYEELHEMLIDRSQLLAESFEYISKADPEALHAGLFMEFKNEEATGPGVLREWFFLVCQAIFDPQNALFVACPNDRRRFYPSPSKVQLAFLDSFPEQCYAFVDYRSFSFERNIVEHDD
;
A
#
# COMPACT_ATOMS: atom_id res chain seq x y z
N MET A 1 -20.06 27.23 18.08
CA MET A 1 -18.96 26.68 17.27
C MET A 1 -19.37 26.51 15.81
N THR A 2 -20.62 26.10 15.54
CA THR A 2 -21.25 26.11 14.22
C THR A 2 -21.02 27.44 13.51
N ASP A 3 -21.38 28.56 14.15
CA ASP A 3 -21.16 29.91 13.61
C ASP A 3 -19.67 30.26 13.44
N PHE A 4 -18.76 29.73 14.26
CA PHE A 4 -17.33 30.05 14.15
C PHE A 4 -16.67 29.44 12.90
N LEU A 5 -17.18 28.29 12.45
CA LEU A 5 -16.67 27.59 11.26
C LEU A 5 -17.50 27.92 10.01
N THR A 6 -18.79 28.28 10.16
CA THR A 6 -19.63 28.75 9.04
C THR A 6 -19.53 30.25 8.77
N GLU A 7 -19.18 31.08 9.76
CA GLU A 7 -18.84 32.50 9.57
C GLU A 7 -17.37 32.73 9.23
N THR A 8 -16.57 31.66 9.08
CA THR A 8 -15.29 31.77 8.40
C THR A 8 -15.57 32.38 7.02
N PRO A 9 -15.12 33.62 6.73
CA PRO A 9 -15.49 34.25 5.48
C PRO A 9 -15.00 33.35 4.34
N LYS A 10 -15.82 33.19 3.30
CA LYS A 10 -15.36 32.62 2.02
C LYS A 10 -14.24 33.45 1.37
N ASP A 11 -13.84 34.56 2.00
CA ASP A 11 -12.63 35.33 1.75
C ASP A 11 -11.40 34.58 2.28
N GLU A 12 -10.51 34.22 1.35
CA GLU A 12 -9.24 33.52 1.59
C GLU A 12 -8.29 34.24 2.59
N GLU A 13 -8.57 35.49 2.97
CA GLU A 13 -7.74 36.28 3.87
C GLU A 13 -8.14 36.27 5.36
N ARG A 14 -9.40 35.94 5.72
CA ARG A 14 -9.89 36.11 7.12
C ARG A 14 -10.05 34.82 7.93
N GLY A 15 -10.25 33.68 7.28
CA GLY A 15 -10.33 32.38 7.96
C GLY A 15 -9.08 31.97 8.76
N PRO A 16 -7.85 32.21 8.24
CA PRO A 16 -6.60 31.98 8.96
C PRO A 16 -6.50 32.68 10.32
N GLY A 17 -6.99 33.92 10.40
CA GLY A 17 -6.91 34.74 11.61
C GLY A 17 -7.72 34.17 12.77
N HIS A 18 -8.89 33.58 12.50
CA HIS A 18 -9.75 33.03 13.53
C HIS A 18 -9.14 31.78 14.18
N LEU A 19 -8.58 30.86 13.38
CA LEU A 19 -7.89 29.67 13.89
C LEU A 19 -6.64 30.04 14.69
N GLN A 20 -5.90 31.06 14.24
CA GLN A 20 -4.72 31.55 14.96
C GLN A 20 -5.10 32.22 16.30
N ILE A 21 -6.19 32.99 16.33
CA ILE A 21 -6.74 33.57 17.57
C ILE A 21 -7.20 32.46 18.51
N PHE A 22 -7.90 31.45 18.00
CA PHE A 22 -8.36 30.30 18.79
C PHE A 22 -7.21 29.62 19.54
N LEU A 23 -6.10 29.37 18.84
CA LEU A 23 -4.89 28.82 19.46
C LEU A 23 -4.26 29.80 20.46
N SER A 24 -4.12 31.08 20.07
CA SER A 24 -3.47 32.12 20.89
C SER A 24 -4.23 32.41 22.19
N CYS A 25 -5.56 32.28 22.19
CA CYS A 25 -6.41 32.43 23.36
C CYS A 25 -6.47 31.20 24.26
N SER A 26 -5.63 30.17 24.02
CA SER A 26 -5.63 28.92 24.79
C SER A 26 -6.98 28.20 24.80
N ALA A 27 -7.79 28.39 23.75
CA ALA A 27 -9.09 27.74 23.64
C ALA A 27 -9.00 26.19 23.67
N PRO A 28 -7.97 25.55 23.07
CA PRO A 28 -7.79 24.10 23.22
C PRO A 28 -7.66 23.67 24.68
N ALA A 29 -6.84 24.37 25.47
CA ALA A 29 -6.65 24.08 26.89
C ALA A 29 -7.94 24.25 27.69
N ALA A 30 -8.71 25.33 27.45
CA ALA A 30 -9.98 25.55 28.11
C ALA A 30 -11.01 24.45 27.79
N LEU A 31 -11.09 24.01 26.53
CA LEU A 31 -11.99 22.93 26.13
C LEU A 31 -11.57 21.58 26.75
N VAL A 32 -10.28 21.26 26.81
CA VAL A 32 -9.82 20.04 27.48
C VAL A 32 -10.09 20.11 28.98
N MET A 33 -9.90 21.27 29.62
CA MET A 33 -10.29 21.44 31.02
C MET A 33 -11.78 21.21 31.26
N LEU A 34 -12.65 21.67 30.37
CA LEU A 34 -14.09 21.40 30.43
C LEU A 34 -14.39 19.91 30.20
N TYR A 35 -13.68 19.26 29.27
CA TYR A 35 -13.80 17.81 29.03
C TYR A 35 -13.40 16.99 30.27
N MET A 36 -12.38 17.42 31.00
CA MET A 36 -11.90 16.79 32.24
C MET A 36 -12.72 17.17 33.48
N SER A 37 -13.76 18.01 33.34
CA SER A 37 -14.61 18.43 34.44
C SER A 37 -15.43 17.27 35.00
N PRO A 38 -15.63 17.16 36.33
CA PRO A 38 -16.52 16.17 36.92
C PRO A 38 -18.00 16.42 36.58
N THR A 39 -18.33 17.61 36.07
CA THR A 39 -19.69 17.97 35.65
C THR A 39 -19.97 17.41 34.26
N ILE A 40 -20.89 16.45 34.19
CA ILE A 40 -21.27 15.74 32.94
C ILE A 40 -21.63 16.73 31.82
N GLY A 41 -22.43 17.77 32.10
CA GLY A 41 -22.80 18.76 31.09
C GLY A 41 -21.63 19.54 30.50
N ASN A 42 -20.59 19.81 31.29
CA ASN A 42 -19.37 20.46 30.79
C ASN A 42 -18.57 19.50 29.90
N LYS A 43 -18.46 18.24 30.34
CA LYS A 43 -17.77 17.19 29.59
C LYS A 43 -18.43 16.95 28.24
N ASP A 44 -19.74 16.79 28.19
CA ASP A 44 -20.49 16.51 26.96
C ASP A 44 -20.43 17.69 25.98
N CYS A 45 -20.50 18.93 26.50
CA CYS A 45 -20.37 20.13 25.70
C CYS A 45 -18.98 20.25 25.07
N ALA A 46 -17.93 19.96 25.86
CA ALA A 46 -16.56 19.98 25.38
C ALA A 46 -16.27 18.84 24.39
N ASP A 47 -16.74 17.62 24.65
CA ASP A 47 -16.61 16.47 23.74
C ASP A 47 -17.25 16.77 22.38
N SER A 48 -18.51 17.24 22.40
CA SER A 48 -19.25 17.62 21.18
C SER A 48 -18.54 18.73 20.41
N SER A 49 -18.03 19.73 21.13
CA SER A 49 -17.30 20.86 20.58
C SER A 49 -16.00 20.40 19.90
N ILE A 50 -15.16 19.62 20.58
CA ILE A 50 -13.90 19.13 20.03
C ILE A 50 -14.18 18.21 18.83
N ARG A 51 -15.11 17.24 18.95
CA ARG A 51 -15.47 16.36 17.83
C ARG A 51 -15.99 17.12 16.62
N HIS A 52 -16.77 18.17 16.83
CA HIS A 52 -17.24 19.02 15.74
C HIS A 52 -16.06 19.69 15.02
N PHE A 53 -15.12 20.27 15.77
CA PHE A 53 -13.89 20.84 15.19
C PHE A 53 -13.09 19.80 14.41
N LEU A 54 -12.89 18.60 14.96
CA LEU A 54 -12.18 17.51 14.28
C LEU A 54 -12.86 17.12 12.96
N ASN A 55 -14.18 16.94 12.98
CA ASN A 55 -14.95 16.59 11.79
C ASN A 55 -14.89 17.68 10.72
N SER A 56 -14.99 18.96 11.10
CA SER A 56 -14.86 20.08 10.17
C SER A 56 -13.46 20.17 9.57
N SER A 57 -12.42 19.95 10.38
CA SER A 57 -11.04 19.96 9.92
C SER A 57 -10.72 18.87 8.91
N ARG A 58 -11.37 17.70 9.02
CA ARG A 58 -11.14 16.55 8.13
C ARG A 58 -12.00 16.61 6.86
N ASN A 59 -13.27 16.97 6.98
CA ASN A 59 -14.27 16.74 5.92
C ASN A 59 -14.80 18.03 5.28
N SER A 60 -14.72 19.16 5.97
CA SER A 60 -15.41 20.40 5.54
C SER A 60 -14.46 21.48 5.03
N LEU A 61 -13.24 21.54 5.57
CA LEU A 61 -12.26 22.57 5.20
C LEU A 61 -11.38 22.12 4.02
N PRO A 62 -11.09 23.01 3.05
CA PRO A 62 -10.14 22.72 1.98
C PRO A 62 -8.73 22.43 2.50
N LYS A 63 -7.95 21.61 1.77
CA LYS A 63 -6.55 21.23 2.12
C LYS A 63 -5.64 22.39 2.55
N PRO A 64 -5.69 23.59 1.93
CA PRO A 64 -4.88 24.73 2.39
C PRO A 64 -5.11 25.12 3.86
N TYR A 65 -6.28 24.85 4.44
CA TYR A 65 -6.57 25.17 5.84
C TYR A 65 -6.02 24.14 6.83
N HIS A 66 -5.56 22.98 6.36
CA HIS A 66 -5.06 21.90 7.23
C HIS A 66 -3.86 22.36 8.06
N HIS A 67 -3.00 23.22 7.50
CA HIS A 67 -1.82 23.71 8.20
C HIS A 67 -2.15 24.64 9.38
N TYR A 68 -3.34 25.26 9.40
CA TYR A 68 -3.82 26.05 10.55
C TYR A 68 -4.54 25.16 11.57
N CYS A 69 -5.17 24.07 11.12
CA CYS A 69 -5.86 23.12 12.00
C CYS A 69 -4.87 22.21 12.74
N ALA A 70 -3.80 21.76 12.08
CA ALA A 70 -2.86 20.79 12.63
C ALA A 70 -2.25 21.23 13.98
N PRO A 71 -1.79 22.49 14.19
CA PRO A 71 -1.30 22.93 15.49
C PRO A 71 -2.36 22.89 16.61
N ILE A 72 -3.63 23.18 16.27
CA ILE A 72 -4.74 23.12 17.22
C ILE A 72 -5.02 21.67 17.62
N VAL A 73 -5.09 20.76 16.64
CA VAL A 73 -5.31 19.33 16.91
C VAL A 73 -4.13 18.70 17.66
N LEU A 74 -2.90 19.12 17.35
CA LEU A 74 -1.71 18.72 18.09
C LEU A 74 -1.80 19.15 19.56
N GLU A 75 -2.28 20.36 19.84
CA GLU A 75 -2.47 20.82 21.22
C GLU A 75 -3.53 19.99 21.96
N PHE A 76 -4.66 19.66 21.31
CA PHE A 76 -5.62 18.71 21.88
C PHE A 76 -4.97 17.36 22.20
N CYS A 77 -4.17 16.82 21.26
CA CYS A 77 -3.48 15.55 21.45
C CYS A 77 -2.54 15.61 22.66
N LYS A 78 -1.72 16.65 22.79
CA LYS A 78 -0.78 16.82 23.91
C LYS A 78 -1.47 16.86 25.26
N LEU A 79 -2.56 17.61 25.36
CA LEU A 79 -3.29 17.81 26.60
C LEU A 79 -4.06 16.56 27.01
N LEU A 80 -4.75 15.91 26.06
CA LEU A 80 -5.52 14.69 26.31
C LEU A 80 -4.62 13.48 26.59
N ARG A 81 -3.46 13.36 25.90
CA ARG A 81 -2.48 12.29 26.13
C ARG A 81 -2.01 12.21 27.58
N ARG A 82 -1.89 13.35 28.26
CA ARG A 82 -1.47 13.41 29.67
C ARG A 82 -2.50 12.85 30.64
N ALA A 83 -3.76 12.77 30.23
CA ALA A 83 -4.85 12.33 31.08
C ALA A 83 -5.16 10.83 30.90
N ALA A 84 -5.30 10.36 29.65
CA ALA A 84 -5.56 8.95 29.35
C ALA A 84 -5.21 8.59 27.89
N HIS A 85 -4.33 7.60 27.70
CA HIS A 85 -3.87 7.15 26.37
C HIS A 85 -4.94 6.39 25.55
N ASP A 86 -5.96 5.85 26.20
CA ASP A 86 -7.07 5.13 25.55
C ASP A 86 -8.38 5.93 25.57
N ASP A 87 -8.30 7.24 25.83
CA ASP A 87 -9.47 8.11 25.78
C ASP A 87 -10.01 8.22 24.34
N PRO A 88 -11.32 7.97 24.11
CA PRO A 88 -11.88 7.99 22.76
C PRO A 88 -11.74 9.34 22.04
N LEU A 89 -11.73 10.46 22.78
CA LEU A 89 -11.52 11.78 22.21
C LEU A 89 -10.05 11.99 21.85
N TYR A 90 -9.12 11.51 22.68
CA TYR A 90 -7.69 11.49 22.35
C TYR A 90 -7.43 10.71 21.05
N LEU A 91 -7.95 9.49 20.93
CA LEU A 91 -7.80 8.68 19.72
C LEU A 91 -8.38 9.40 18.49
N SER A 92 -9.54 10.04 18.65
CA SER A 92 -10.15 10.84 17.57
C SER A 92 -9.25 12.03 17.16
N CYS A 93 -8.66 12.74 18.13
CA CYS A 93 -7.73 13.83 17.86
C CYS A 93 -6.48 13.32 17.13
N ARG A 94 -5.90 12.20 17.60
CA ARG A 94 -4.68 11.61 17.05
C ARG A 94 -4.87 11.18 15.60
N SER A 95 -5.96 10.48 15.29
CA SER A 95 -6.25 10.11 13.89
C SER A 95 -6.58 11.30 13.01
N THR A 96 -7.21 12.34 13.54
CA THR A 96 -7.41 13.59 12.77
C THR A 96 -6.07 14.27 12.49
N LEU A 97 -5.18 14.35 13.48
CA LEU A 97 -3.84 14.91 13.29
C LEU A 97 -3.07 14.16 12.20
N GLY A 98 -3.06 12.83 12.21
CA GLY A 98 -2.43 12.02 11.17
C GLY A 98 -2.93 12.39 9.76
N SER A 99 -4.26 12.47 9.58
CA SER A 99 -4.86 12.86 8.28
C SER A 99 -4.55 14.31 7.86
N LEU A 100 -4.27 15.20 8.81
CA LEU A 100 -3.88 16.58 8.51
C LEU A 100 -2.41 16.71 8.13
N LEU A 101 -1.55 15.76 8.54
CA LEU A 101 -0.12 15.75 8.22
C LEU A 101 0.19 15.09 6.87
N GLU A 102 -0.60 14.12 6.45
CA GLU A 102 -0.45 13.40 5.17
C GLU A 102 -0.35 14.29 3.91
N PRO A 103 -1.07 15.44 3.79
CA PRO A 103 -0.96 16.34 2.63
C PRO A 103 0.05 17.49 2.81
N ILE A 104 0.64 17.70 4.00
CA ILE A 104 1.54 18.84 4.26
C ILE A 104 2.96 18.45 3.87
N GLY A 105 3.23 18.50 2.56
CA GLY A 105 4.60 18.44 2.04
C GLY A 105 5.43 19.62 2.53
N LEU A 106 6.61 19.32 3.08
CA LEU A 106 7.74 20.22 3.31
C LEU A 106 7.40 21.54 4.03
N LEU A 107 7.33 21.48 5.37
CA LEU A 107 7.47 22.68 6.19
C LEU A 107 8.86 23.34 6.00
N GLU A 108 8.93 24.67 6.11
CA GLU A 108 10.18 25.44 6.14
C GLU A 108 11.11 24.97 7.28
N ASN A 109 12.43 25.05 7.08
CA ASN A 109 13.47 24.49 7.97
C ASN A 109 13.32 24.82 9.47
N SER A 110 12.79 26.00 9.83
CA SER A 110 12.58 26.37 11.24
C SER A 110 11.41 25.64 11.91
N LYS A 111 10.44 25.16 11.13
CA LYS A 111 9.29 24.39 11.60
C LYS A 111 9.56 22.87 11.58
N ARG A 112 10.61 22.42 10.89
CA ARG A 112 11.05 21.00 10.84
C ARG A 112 11.55 20.45 12.17
N ILE A 113 12.31 21.27 12.90
CA ILE A 113 12.81 20.95 14.25
C ILE A 113 11.67 20.62 15.23
N ILE A 114 10.54 21.31 15.07
CA ILE A 114 9.32 21.11 15.87
C ILE A 114 8.65 19.79 15.50
N VAL A 115 8.71 19.37 14.22
CA VAL A 115 8.08 18.12 13.77
C VAL A 115 8.68 16.91 14.49
N MET A 116 10.00 16.77 14.56
CA MET A 116 10.62 15.59 15.21
C MET A 116 10.21 15.45 16.69
N GLN A 117 10.38 16.51 17.49
CA GLN A 117 10.09 16.46 18.94
C GLN A 117 8.59 16.28 19.23
N GLU A 118 7.73 16.84 18.38
CA GLU A 118 6.29 16.78 18.58
C GLU A 118 5.68 15.48 18.07
N ILE A 119 6.19 14.93 16.96
CA ILE A 119 5.64 13.74 16.32
C ILE A 119 6.20 12.45 16.91
N PHE A 120 7.48 12.41 17.28
CA PHE A 120 8.14 11.20 17.76
C PHE A 120 7.42 10.51 18.94
N PRO A 121 6.91 11.24 19.96
CA PRO A 121 6.15 10.61 21.03
C PRO A 121 4.93 9.82 20.55
N PHE A 122 4.28 10.22 19.46
CA PHE A 122 3.14 9.49 18.89
C PHE A 122 3.61 8.22 18.18
N VAL A 123 4.72 8.27 17.44
CA VAL A 123 5.33 7.09 16.80
C VAL A 123 5.76 6.07 17.85
N SER A 124 6.41 6.53 18.93
CA SER A 124 6.79 5.64 20.04
C SER A 124 5.58 5.04 20.75
N GLU A 125 4.54 5.83 21.03
CA GLU A 125 3.32 5.33 21.67
C GLU A 125 2.65 4.26 20.81
N LEU A 126 2.45 4.56 19.52
CA LEU A 126 1.81 3.67 18.57
C LEU A 126 2.62 2.41 18.31
N GLY A 127 3.93 2.51 18.15
CA GLY A 127 4.77 1.33 17.98
C GLY A 127 4.76 0.42 19.21
N ASN A 128 4.77 0.98 20.42
CA ASN A 128 4.63 0.17 21.64
C ASN A 128 3.25 -0.49 21.74
N ARG A 129 2.18 0.21 21.34
CA ARG A 129 0.84 -0.38 21.23
C ARG A 129 0.80 -1.52 20.22
N LEU A 130 1.35 -1.32 19.01
CA LEU A 130 1.44 -2.35 17.97
C LEU A 130 2.24 -3.56 18.45
N SER A 131 3.36 -3.37 19.13
CA SER A 131 4.16 -4.47 19.69
C SER A 131 3.35 -5.30 20.68
N ARG A 132 2.66 -4.63 21.62
CA ARG A 132 1.77 -5.31 22.58
C ARG A 132 0.63 -6.03 21.87
N ASP A 133 0.00 -5.42 20.89
CA ASP A 133 -1.16 -6.01 20.20
C ASP A 133 -0.73 -7.22 19.34
N LEU A 134 0.44 -7.16 18.71
CA LEU A 134 1.08 -8.30 18.05
C LEU A 134 1.38 -9.42 19.06
N LEU A 135 1.93 -9.09 20.23
CA LEU A 135 2.15 -10.06 21.31
C LEU A 135 0.84 -10.74 21.74
N MET A 136 -0.23 -9.98 21.92
CA MET A 136 -1.54 -10.51 22.29
C MET A 136 -2.16 -11.38 21.19
N SER A 137 -1.97 -11.02 19.90
CA SER A 137 -2.39 -11.86 18.76
C SER A 137 -1.74 -13.23 18.76
N MET A 138 -0.54 -13.34 19.32
CA MET A 138 0.16 -14.60 19.44
C MET A 138 -0.35 -15.47 20.59
N GLU A 139 -0.82 -14.85 21.69
CA GLU A 139 -1.27 -15.55 22.89
C GLU A 139 -2.71 -16.06 22.78
N SER A 140 -3.57 -15.35 22.05
CA SER A 140 -4.97 -15.74 21.86
C SER A 140 -5.44 -15.56 20.41
N PRO A 141 -5.98 -16.62 19.76
CA PRO A 141 -6.60 -16.52 18.43
C PRO A 141 -7.81 -15.59 18.38
N SER A 142 -8.43 -15.31 19.54
CA SER A 142 -9.58 -14.40 19.67
C SER A 142 -9.18 -12.97 19.98
N SER A 143 -7.87 -12.67 20.08
CA SER A 143 -7.40 -11.30 20.23
C SER A 143 -7.79 -10.48 19.00
N VAL A 144 -8.23 -9.25 19.22
CA VAL A 144 -8.55 -8.29 18.15
C VAL A 144 -7.30 -8.05 17.28
N GLY A 145 -6.12 -8.11 17.90
CA GLY A 145 -4.84 -7.80 17.29
C GLY A 145 -4.67 -6.31 16.99
N PRO A 146 -3.68 -5.96 16.15
CA PRO A 146 -3.44 -4.56 15.79
C PRO A 146 -4.68 -3.91 15.17
N LEU A 147 -5.06 -2.75 15.69
CA LEU A 147 -6.20 -1.99 15.17
C LEU A 147 -5.82 -1.25 13.87
N LEU A 148 -6.74 -1.24 12.91
CA LEU A 148 -6.56 -0.50 11.65
C LEU A 148 -6.25 0.99 11.90
N SER A 149 -6.91 1.62 12.86
CA SER A 149 -6.66 3.02 13.22
C SER A 149 -5.25 3.24 13.78
N ASP A 150 -4.74 2.31 14.59
CA ASP A 150 -3.41 2.43 15.18
C ASP A 150 -2.32 2.26 14.11
N VAL A 151 -2.50 1.32 13.18
CA VAL A 151 -1.57 1.11 12.05
C VAL A 151 -1.59 2.29 11.09
N HIS A 152 -2.77 2.81 10.77
CA HIS A 152 -2.92 4.01 9.94
C HIS A 152 -2.28 5.23 10.58
N ASP A 153 -2.55 5.48 11.87
CA ASP A 153 -1.94 6.59 12.60
C ASP A 153 -0.42 6.45 12.65
N PHE A 154 0.09 5.22 12.85
CA PHE A 154 1.52 4.94 12.90
C PHE A 154 2.19 5.31 11.57
N ALA A 155 1.62 4.86 10.44
CA ALA A 155 2.10 5.21 9.11
C ALA A 155 2.07 6.73 8.86
N ALA A 156 0.97 7.39 9.24
CA ALA A 156 0.79 8.83 9.04
C ALA A 156 1.83 9.68 9.80
N PHE A 157 2.22 9.28 11.02
CA PHE A 157 3.26 9.96 11.79
C PHE A 157 4.68 9.56 11.38
N LEU A 158 4.86 8.33 10.91
CA LEU A 158 6.17 7.82 10.50
C LEU A 158 6.68 8.48 9.21
N LEU A 159 5.79 8.79 8.27
CA LEU A 159 6.16 9.43 7.00
C LEU A 159 6.93 10.76 7.17
N PRO A 160 6.40 11.78 7.89
CA PRO A 160 7.12 13.02 8.12
C PRO A 160 8.39 12.81 8.98
N LEU A 161 8.35 11.90 9.95
CA LEU A 161 9.51 11.55 10.78
C LEU A 161 10.67 11.02 9.92
N ARG A 162 10.37 10.06 9.04
CA ARG A 162 11.34 9.46 8.13
C ARG A 162 11.90 10.48 7.14
N THR A 163 11.03 11.34 6.61
CA THR A 163 11.45 12.40 5.68
C THR A 163 12.47 13.31 6.33
N GLU A 164 12.21 13.73 7.58
CA GLU A 164 13.15 14.55 8.35
C GLU A 164 14.48 13.82 8.58
N ILE A 165 14.45 12.55 9.01
CA ILE A 165 15.67 11.76 9.23
C ILE A 165 16.49 11.65 7.93
N MET A 166 15.85 11.34 6.80
CA MET A 166 16.54 11.19 5.51
C MET A 166 17.16 12.50 5.01
N GLU A 167 16.49 13.62 5.21
CA GLU A 167 17.03 14.94 4.83
C GLU A 167 18.21 15.36 5.70
N GLN A 168 18.17 15.07 7.01
CA GLN A 168 19.25 15.40 7.95
C GLN A 168 20.51 14.55 7.75
N VAL A 169 20.33 13.27 7.43
CA VAL A 169 21.44 12.33 7.14
C VAL A 169 21.97 12.52 5.70
N GLY A 170 21.38 13.47 4.95
CA GLY A 170 21.72 13.81 3.57
C GLY A 170 23.23 13.81 3.29
N PHE A 171 23.63 12.92 2.39
CA PHE A 171 24.98 12.64 1.88
C PHE A 171 25.91 11.72 2.69
N GLN A 172 25.54 11.23 3.89
CA GLN A 172 26.41 10.34 4.69
C GLN A 172 26.11 8.82 4.59
N GLY A 173 25.08 8.41 3.84
CA GLY A 173 24.71 7.00 3.67
C GLY A 173 23.73 6.50 4.74
N LEU A 174 23.62 5.19 4.92
CA LEU A 174 22.75 4.56 5.94
C LEU A 174 23.25 4.85 7.36
N ILE A 175 22.32 4.97 8.32
CA ILE A 175 22.65 5.27 9.73
C ILE A 175 23.32 4.04 10.37
N PRO A 176 24.53 4.17 10.94
CA PRO A 176 25.15 3.09 11.70
C PRO A 176 24.35 2.75 12.96
N VAL A 177 24.19 1.45 13.25
CA VAL A 177 23.39 0.92 14.38
C VAL A 177 23.95 1.31 15.75
N SER A 178 25.21 1.71 15.85
CA SER A 178 25.83 2.22 17.08
C SER A 178 26.42 3.61 16.85
N LEU A 179 25.75 4.63 17.38
CA LEU A 179 26.15 6.04 17.26
C LEU A 179 27.44 6.37 18.05
N ASP A 180 27.88 5.49 18.95
CA ASP A 180 29.04 5.69 19.82
C ASP A 180 30.40 5.44 19.17
N ALA A 181 30.47 4.75 18.02
CA ALA A 181 31.73 4.15 17.57
C ALA A 181 32.61 5.02 16.65
N ALA A 182 32.11 6.15 16.12
CA ALA A 182 32.78 6.77 14.96
C ALA A 182 32.74 8.29 14.89
N GLY A 183 32.93 9.03 15.98
CA GLY A 183 33.15 10.49 15.90
C GLY A 183 32.07 11.28 15.16
N TYR A 184 30.91 10.67 14.93
CA TYR A 184 29.71 11.31 14.42
C TYR A 184 29.31 12.29 15.51
N LYS A 185 29.44 13.58 15.22
CA LYS A 185 28.75 14.59 16.03
C LYS A 185 27.31 14.14 16.09
N HIS A 186 26.80 13.92 17.31
CA HIS A 186 25.41 13.51 17.55
C HIS A 186 24.52 14.20 16.52
N PRO A 187 23.85 13.45 15.61
CA PRO A 187 22.83 14.08 14.80
C PRO A 187 21.87 14.77 15.77
N LEU A 188 21.35 15.94 15.39
CA LEU A 188 20.14 16.44 16.03
C LEU A 188 19.17 15.25 16.08
N TYR A 189 18.71 14.88 17.28
CA TYR A 189 17.81 13.73 17.52
C TYR A 189 18.41 12.32 17.55
N GLY A 190 19.68 12.17 17.94
CA GLY A 190 20.31 10.85 18.08
C GLY A 190 19.54 9.88 18.98
N GLU A 191 18.93 10.35 20.07
CA GLU A 191 18.12 9.51 20.98
C GLU A 191 16.83 9.01 20.29
N GLU A 192 16.11 9.88 19.58
CA GLU A 192 14.89 9.52 18.85
C GLU A 192 15.18 8.56 17.69
N ILE A 193 16.28 8.77 16.98
CA ILE A 193 16.74 7.88 15.91
C ILE A 193 17.10 6.49 16.48
N GLU A 194 17.87 6.44 17.56
CA GLU A 194 18.21 5.18 18.23
C GLU A 194 16.96 4.45 18.72
N HIS A 195 16.03 5.18 19.34
CA HIS A 195 14.79 4.59 19.84
C HIS A 195 13.86 4.13 18.71
N LEU A 196 13.83 4.80 17.55
CA LEU A 196 13.13 4.30 16.37
C LEU A 196 13.74 2.99 15.86
N HIS A 197 15.07 2.85 15.89
CA HIS A 197 15.74 1.61 15.53
C HIS A 197 15.37 0.47 16.51
N LEU A 198 15.41 0.72 17.82
CA LEU A 198 14.98 -0.25 18.83
C LEU A 198 13.53 -0.69 18.64
N LEU A 199 12.66 0.27 18.31
CA LEU A 199 11.26 0.01 18.01
C LEU A 199 11.09 -0.87 16.76
N PHE A 200 11.87 -0.61 15.72
CA PHE A 200 11.90 -1.45 14.51
C PHE A 200 12.32 -2.89 14.84
N VAL A 201 13.40 -3.07 15.60
CA VAL A 201 13.90 -4.41 15.98
C VAL A 201 12.83 -5.19 16.76
N ASP A 202 12.20 -4.55 17.75
CA ASP A 202 11.14 -5.19 18.53
C ASP A 202 9.92 -5.55 17.66
N LEU A 203 9.40 -4.61 16.87
CA LEU A 203 8.26 -4.85 15.99
C LEU A 203 8.55 -5.91 14.93
N LEU A 204 9.75 -5.91 14.33
CA LEU A 204 10.15 -6.91 13.34
C LEU A 204 10.21 -8.30 13.98
N LYS A 205 10.77 -8.40 15.18
CA LYS A 205 10.78 -9.66 15.94
C LYS A 205 9.37 -10.16 16.21
N ARG A 206 8.49 -9.31 16.75
CA ARG A 206 7.07 -9.64 17.01
C ARG A 206 6.35 -10.07 15.75
N MET A 207 6.59 -9.37 14.64
CA MET A 207 6.00 -9.72 13.35
C MET A 207 6.50 -11.08 12.86
N GLY A 208 7.80 -11.39 12.97
CA GLY A 208 8.34 -12.69 12.61
C GLY A 208 7.75 -13.85 13.43
N GLU A 209 7.49 -13.61 14.72
CA GLU A 209 6.81 -14.55 15.62
C GLU A 209 5.32 -14.72 15.24
N CYS A 210 4.61 -13.61 14.95
CA CYS A 210 3.22 -13.61 14.47
C CYS A 210 3.05 -14.38 13.15
N LEU A 211 3.94 -14.12 12.19
CA LEU A 211 3.94 -14.80 10.91
C LEU A 211 4.25 -16.28 11.07
N HIS A 212 5.14 -16.66 11.99
CA HIS A 212 5.41 -18.07 12.28
C HIS A 212 4.17 -18.79 12.80
N LYS A 213 3.50 -18.20 13.79
CA LYS A 213 2.25 -18.76 14.35
C LYS A 213 1.17 -18.88 13.28
N MET A 214 1.08 -17.91 12.38
CA MET A 214 0.18 -18.01 11.22
C MET A 214 0.51 -19.22 10.33
N GLU A 215 1.78 -19.57 10.10
CA GLU A 215 2.15 -20.79 9.37
C GLU A 215 1.69 -22.05 10.09
N GLU A 216 1.86 -22.11 11.41
CA GLU A 216 1.37 -23.22 12.24
C GLU A 216 -0.16 -23.39 12.10
N PHE A 217 -0.92 -22.29 12.15
CA PHE A 217 -2.38 -22.33 11.97
C PHE A 217 -2.77 -22.77 10.55
N LEU A 218 -2.08 -22.29 9.51
CA LEU A 218 -2.36 -22.68 8.13
C LEU A 218 -2.04 -24.16 7.87
N ALA A 219 -1.02 -24.72 8.52
CA ALA A 219 -0.69 -26.14 8.44
C ALA A 219 -1.76 -27.03 9.11
N VAL A 220 -2.37 -26.56 10.20
CA VAL A 220 -3.48 -27.27 10.87
C VAL A 220 -4.76 -27.25 10.03
N LYS A 221 -5.09 -26.14 9.34
CA LYS A 221 -6.28 -26.03 8.46
C LYS A 221 -6.32 -27.09 7.36
N GLN A 222 -5.16 -27.53 6.85
CA GLN A 222 -5.09 -28.60 5.84
C GLN A 222 -5.57 -29.96 6.36
N LYS A 223 -5.69 -30.15 7.68
CA LYS A 223 -6.10 -31.41 8.32
C LYS A 223 -7.59 -31.47 8.72
N GLY A 224 -8.37 -30.44 8.38
CA GLY A 224 -9.82 -30.42 8.52
C GLY A 224 -10.28 -29.90 9.88
N GLU A 225 -10.48 -28.58 9.98
CA GLU A 225 -11.41 -27.95 10.92
C GLU A 225 -11.61 -26.46 10.58
N THR A 226 -12.67 -25.90 11.16
CA THR A 226 -13.39 -24.63 10.93
C THR A 226 -12.54 -23.39 10.63
N GLU A 227 -13.10 -22.48 9.84
CA GLU A 227 -12.48 -21.23 9.43
C GLU A 227 -12.34 -20.23 10.60
N ILE A 228 -11.19 -20.27 11.27
CA ILE A 228 -10.81 -19.24 12.26
C ILE A 228 -10.38 -18.00 11.48
N ILE A 229 -11.25 -16.98 11.48
CA ILE A 229 -10.94 -15.65 10.96
C ILE A 229 -10.24 -14.88 12.10
N CYS A 230 -8.92 -14.93 12.15
CA CYS A 230 -8.16 -14.02 13.02
C CYS A 230 -8.17 -12.62 12.40
N SER A 231 -9.04 -11.74 12.89
CA SER A 231 -9.21 -10.36 12.39
C SER A 231 -7.90 -9.56 12.37
N GLY A 232 -6.99 -9.83 13.31
CA GLY A 232 -5.71 -9.13 13.44
C GLY A 232 -4.75 -9.31 12.26
N TRP A 233 -4.85 -10.40 11.49
CA TRP A 233 -3.95 -10.67 10.35
C TRP A 233 -4.11 -9.66 9.21
N SER A 234 -5.30 -9.06 9.10
CA SER A 234 -5.61 -8.07 8.06
C SER A 234 -4.66 -6.86 8.08
N GLN A 235 -4.01 -6.59 9.21
CA GLN A 235 -3.11 -5.46 9.38
C GLN A 235 -1.63 -5.79 9.16
N TYR A 236 -1.25 -7.07 9.06
CA TYR A 236 0.16 -7.47 9.04
C TYR A 236 0.91 -6.96 7.81
N LEU A 237 0.26 -6.90 6.63
CA LEU A 237 0.88 -6.35 5.42
C LEU A 237 1.21 -4.86 5.58
N ALA A 238 0.29 -4.08 6.18
CA ALA A 238 0.51 -2.66 6.41
C ALA A 238 1.64 -2.42 7.42
N ILE A 239 1.71 -3.20 8.50
CA ILE A 239 2.82 -3.12 9.46
C ILE A 239 4.15 -3.51 8.80
N LEU A 240 4.18 -4.60 8.01
CA LEU A 240 5.38 -5.01 7.27
C LEU A 240 5.85 -3.94 6.28
N LYS A 241 4.92 -3.25 5.61
CA LYS A 241 5.24 -2.11 4.74
C LYS A 241 5.94 -1.00 5.52
N GLU A 242 5.43 -0.63 6.69
CA GLU A 242 6.07 0.40 7.52
C GLU A 242 7.43 -0.06 8.07
N LEU A 243 7.58 -1.34 8.43
CA LEU A 243 8.88 -1.88 8.85
C LEU A 243 9.91 -1.88 7.71
N ASN A 244 9.51 -2.21 6.47
CA ASN A 244 10.36 -2.05 5.29
C ASN A 244 10.72 -0.57 5.06
N SER A 245 9.81 0.33 5.38
CA SER A 245 10.00 1.78 5.26
C SER A 245 11.06 2.30 6.25
N ILE A 246 11.10 1.75 7.47
CA ILE A 246 12.08 2.06 8.52
C ILE A 246 13.43 1.39 8.24
N SER A 247 13.43 0.15 7.75
CA SER A 247 14.66 -0.62 7.52
C SER A 247 15.63 0.07 6.57
N LYS A 248 15.10 0.85 5.61
CA LYS A 248 15.85 1.66 4.66
C LYS A 248 16.63 2.83 5.29
N LEU A 249 16.47 3.09 6.59
CA LEU A 249 17.20 4.15 7.30
C LEU A 249 18.52 3.66 7.91
N TYR A 250 18.60 2.38 8.29
CA TYR A 250 19.70 1.86 9.11
C TYR A 250 20.56 0.86 8.34
N LEU A 251 21.86 0.89 8.61
CA LEU A 251 22.80 -0.02 7.97
C LEU A 251 22.53 -1.46 8.43
N GLY A 252 22.26 -2.36 7.48
CA GLY A 252 22.01 -3.78 7.75
C GLY A 252 20.54 -4.13 8.05
N ALA A 253 19.73 -3.15 8.47
CA ALA A 253 18.33 -3.40 8.84
C ALA A 253 17.46 -3.89 7.68
N GLU A 254 17.74 -3.46 6.45
CA GLU A 254 17.03 -3.96 5.26
C GLU A 254 17.26 -5.47 5.04
N GLU A 255 18.50 -5.94 5.19
CA GLU A 255 18.82 -7.37 5.07
C GLU A 255 18.22 -8.18 6.23
N GLU A 256 18.17 -7.63 7.45
CA GLU A 256 17.47 -8.24 8.58
C GLU A 256 15.97 -8.37 8.32
N PHE A 257 15.32 -7.30 7.85
CA PHE A 257 13.92 -7.29 7.45
C PHE A 257 13.63 -8.38 6.41
N TRP A 258 14.38 -8.39 5.31
CA TRP A 258 14.18 -9.36 4.24
C TRP A 258 14.49 -10.79 4.68
N THR A 259 15.42 -10.99 5.62
CA THR A 259 15.70 -12.31 6.20
C THR A 259 14.49 -12.85 6.96
N VAL A 260 13.87 -12.03 7.82
CA VAL A 260 12.64 -12.42 8.54
C VAL A 260 11.50 -12.73 7.56
N VAL A 261 11.29 -11.86 6.57
CA VAL A 261 10.23 -12.04 5.56
C VAL A 261 10.46 -13.29 4.72
N ARG A 262 11.70 -13.57 4.31
CA ARG A 262 12.07 -14.78 3.56
C ARG A 262 11.83 -16.05 4.37
N LEU A 263 12.18 -16.05 5.65
CA LEU A 263 11.93 -17.17 6.57
C LEU A 263 10.43 -17.42 6.83
N ARG A 264 9.57 -16.45 6.49
CA ARG A 264 8.11 -16.49 6.68
C ARG A 264 7.34 -16.34 5.37
N LYS A 265 7.95 -16.80 4.28
CA LYS A 265 7.45 -16.70 2.91
C LYS A 265 6.00 -17.22 2.78
N SER A 266 5.69 -18.35 3.40
CA SER A 266 4.36 -18.97 3.30
C SER A 266 3.28 -18.08 3.90
N SER A 267 3.53 -17.50 5.09
CA SER A 267 2.61 -16.53 5.69
C SER A 267 2.49 -15.26 4.87
N LEU A 268 3.58 -14.71 4.36
CA LEU A 268 3.54 -13.52 3.49
C LEU A 268 2.65 -13.77 2.26
N CYS A 269 2.84 -14.88 1.55
CA CYS A 269 2.07 -15.20 0.35
C CYS A 269 0.57 -15.36 0.68
N ALA A 270 0.24 -15.99 1.79
CA ALA A 270 -1.14 -16.11 2.26
C ALA A 270 -1.76 -14.76 2.66
N LEU A 271 -0.98 -13.86 3.28
CA LEU A 271 -1.42 -12.50 3.58
C LEU A 271 -1.73 -11.73 2.30
N ILE A 272 -0.84 -11.79 1.30
CA ILE A 272 -1.02 -11.12 0.00
C ILE A 272 -2.35 -11.54 -0.64
N ILE A 273 -2.59 -12.85 -0.75
CA ILE A 273 -3.79 -13.38 -1.41
C ILE A 273 -5.08 -13.01 -0.66
N LYS A 274 -5.04 -12.92 0.67
CA LYS A 274 -6.24 -12.70 1.49
C LYS A 274 -6.55 -11.24 1.78
N HIS A 275 -5.53 -10.38 1.88
CA HIS A 275 -5.66 -9.06 2.50
C HIS A 275 -5.13 -7.92 1.65
N ALA A 276 -4.39 -8.18 0.57
CA ALA A 276 -3.96 -7.11 -0.31
C ALA A 276 -5.18 -6.49 -1.03
N LYS A 277 -5.21 -5.16 -1.11
CA LYS A 277 -6.27 -4.41 -1.81
C LYS A 277 -5.69 -3.61 -2.96
N ARG A 278 -6.48 -3.39 -4.01
CA ARG A 278 -6.10 -2.58 -5.18
C ARG A 278 -5.73 -1.13 -4.83
N THR A 279 -6.33 -0.58 -3.77
CA THR A 279 -6.07 0.79 -3.31
C THR A 279 -4.73 0.97 -2.61
N ASP A 280 -4.09 -0.13 -2.19
CA ASP A 280 -2.87 -0.07 -1.41
C ASP A 280 -1.65 -0.15 -2.33
N ASP A 281 -0.57 0.54 -1.97
CA ASP A 281 0.70 0.45 -2.68
C ASP A 281 1.50 -0.79 -2.23
N HIS A 282 1.60 -1.77 -3.13
CA HIS A 282 2.31 -3.04 -2.96
C HIS A 282 3.66 -3.09 -3.70
N HIS A 283 4.15 -1.98 -4.27
CA HIS A 283 5.36 -2.00 -5.10
C HIS A 283 6.59 -2.49 -4.34
N TRP A 284 6.65 -2.25 -3.03
CA TRP A 284 7.73 -2.70 -2.17
C TRP A 284 7.90 -4.23 -2.14
N LEU A 285 6.83 -5.01 -2.36
CA LEU A 285 6.90 -6.48 -2.44
C LEU A 285 7.59 -6.97 -3.73
N LEU A 286 7.68 -6.11 -4.75
CA LEU A 286 8.29 -6.45 -6.04
C LEU A 286 9.82 -6.28 -6.03
N GLU A 287 10.38 -5.65 -4.99
CA GLU A 287 11.84 -5.44 -4.82
C GLU A 287 12.60 -6.77 -4.65
N ARG A 288 11.94 -7.81 -4.11
CA ARG A 288 12.54 -9.13 -3.82
C ARG A 288 11.62 -10.28 -4.28
N LYS A 289 11.96 -10.92 -5.40
CA LYS A 289 11.14 -12.02 -5.97
C LYS A 289 11.22 -13.32 -5.16
N ASP A 290 12.27 -13.49 -4.36
CA ASP A 290 12.53 -14.68 -3.55
C ASP A 290 11.53 -14.85 -2.39
N VAL A 291 10.93 -13.75 -1.91
CA VAL A 291 9.95 -13.77 -0.80
C VAL A 291 8.51 -14.04 -1.23
N THR A 292 8.22 -14.06 -2.53
CA THR A 292 6.88 -14.37 -3.07
C THR A 292 6.87 -15.69 -3.83
N ASP A 293 5.68 -16.28 -3.99
CA ASP A 293 5.44 -17.46 -4.83
C ASP A 293 4.68 -17.08 -6.12
N PHE A 294 4.41 -18.08 -6.95
CA PHE A 294 3.70 -17.85 -8.21
C PHE A 294 2.29 -17.26 -7.98
N GLU A 295 1.56 -17.80 -7.02
CA GLU A 295 0.16 -17.44 -6.80
C GLU A 295 0.00 -16.03 -6.23
N SER A 296 0.82 -15.66 -5.24
CA SER A 296 0.85 -14.30 -4.69
C SER A 296 1.29 -13.27 -5.75
N ARG A 297 2.28 -13.60 -6.60
CA ARG A 297 2.66 -12.70 -7.72
C ARG A 297 1.56 -12.57 -8.75
N ARG A 298 0.89 -13.67 -9.11
CA ARG A 298 -0.28 -13.64 -10.00
C ARG A 298 -1.38 -12.77 -9.41
N HIS A 299 -1.66 -12.90 -8.11
CA HIS A 299 -2.64 -12.08 -7.42
C HIS A 299 -2.30 -10.58 -7.45
N LEU A 300 -1.05 -10.22 -7.11
CA LEU A 300 -0.55 -8.84 -7.21
C LEU A 300 -0.68 -8.30 -8.65
N ALA A 301 -0.30 -9.08 -9.65
CA ALA A 301 -0.42 -8.68 -11.06
C ALA A 301 -1.89 -8.45 -11.46
N MET A 302 -2.82 -9.32 -11.03
CA MET A 302 -4.25 -9.17 -11.32
C MET A 302 -4.86 -7.92 -10.65
N MET A 303 -4.26 -7.40 -9.59
CA MET A 303 -4.70 -6.14 -8.97
C MET A 303 -4.24 -4.90 -9.73
N LEU A 304 -3.21 -4.99 -10.59
CA LEU A 304 -2.78 -3.89 -11.45
C LEU A 304 -3.75 -3.63 -12.61
N PHE A 305 -4.57 -4.62 -12.96
CA PHE A 305 -5.62 -4.47 -13.97
C PHE A 305 -6.90 -3.89 -13.36
N PRO A 306 -7.67 -3.09 -14.13
CA PRO A 306 -8.96 -2.59 -13.68
C PRO A 306 -9.89 -3.75 -13.32
N GLU A 307 -10.87 -3.47 -12.45
CA GLU A 307 -11.92 -4.44 -12.19
C GLU A 307 -12.69 -4.70 -13.48
N VAL A 308 -12.77 -5.98 -13.84
CA VAL A 308 -13.60 -6.42 -14.96
C VAL A 308 -15.04 -6.16 -14.54
N LYS A 309 -15.68 -5.17 -15.16
CA LYS A 309 -17.12 -4.97 -15.01
C LYS A 309 -17.82 -6.10 -15.75
N GLU A 310 -18.78 -6.76 -15.13
CA GLU A 310 -19.66 -7.74 -15.79
C GLU A 310 -20.75 -7.04 -16.63
N ASP A 311 -20.41 -5.90 -17.23
CA ASP A 311 -21.34 -5.15 -18.06
C ASP A 311 -21.22 -5.64 -19.50
N TYR A 312 -22.06 -6.61 -19.85
CA TYR A 312 -22.07 -7.24 -21.16
C TYR A 312 -22.52 -6.26 -22.28
N GLU A 313 -22.96 -5.04 -21.95
CA GLU A 313 -23.39 -4.03 -22.93
C GLU A 313 -22.21 -3.28 -23.59
N GLU A 314 -21.00 -3.33 -23.01
CA GLU A 314 -19.81 -2.60 -23.51
C GLU A 314 -18.76 -3.50 -24.19
N LEU A 315 -19.07 -4.76 -24.51
CA LEU A 315 -18.10 -5.69 -25.11
C LEU A 315 -17.71 -5.29 -26.53
N HIS A 316 -16.42 -5.47 -26.87
CA HIS A 316 -15.93 -5.28 -28.23
C HIS A 316 -16.38 -6.44 -29.13
N GLU A 317 -17.30 -6.16 -30.04
CA GLU A 317 -17.88 -7.15 -30.95
C GLU A 317 -16.93 -7.52 -32.11
N MET A 318 -16.83 -8.82 -32.37
CA MET A 318 -15.96 -9.38 -33.39
C MET A 318 -16.70 -10.51 -34.13
N LEU A 319 -16.93 -10.30 -35.43
CA LEU A 319 -17.59 -11.26 -36.31
C LEU A 319 -16.62 -11.76 -37.38
N ILE A 320 -16.08 -12.96 -37.20
CA ILE A 320 -14.94 -13.46 -37.98
C ILE A 320 -15.31 -14.64 -38.89
N ASP A 321 -14.81 -14.65 -40.12
CA ASP A 321 -14.80 -15.83 -40.99
C ASP A 321 -13.70 -16.80 -40.56
N ARG A 322 -14.03 -18.07 -40.28
CA ARG A 322 -13.03 -19.11 -39.94
C ARG A 322 -11.92 -19.23 -40.98
N SER A 323 -12.23 -19.02 -42.26
CA SER A 323 -11.26 -19.11 -43.36
C SER A 323 -10.26 -17.94 -43.39
N GLN A 324 -10.59 -16.82 -42.74
CA GLN A 324 -9.77 -15.61 -42.65
C GLN A 324 -9.39 -15.28 -41.20
N LEU A 325 -9.38 -16.29 -40.32
CA LEU A 325 -9.29 -16.15 -38.87
C LEU A 325 -8.23 -15.12 -38.43
N LEU A 326 -6.99 -15.26 -38.88
CA LEU A 326 -5.88 -14.42 -38.41
C LEU A 326 -5.98 -12.98 -38.96
N ALA A 327 -6.35 -12.83 -40.23
CA ALA A 327 -6.44 -11.53 -40.89
C ALA A 327 -7.59 -10.68 -40.33
N GLU A 328 -8.78 -11.27 -40.20
CA GLU A 328 -9.94 -10.55 -39.63
C GLU A 328 -9.74 -10.31 -38.13
N SER A 329 -9.18 -11.26 -37.37
CA SER A 329 -8.84 -11.01 -35.95
C SER A 329 -7.89 -9.83 -35.79
N PHE A 330 -6.85 -9.75 -36.63
CA PHE A 330 -5.91 -8.63 -36.60
C PHE A 330 -6.62 -7.31 -36.93
N GLU A 331 -7.49 -7.29 -37.94
CA GLU A 331 -8.22 -6.08 -38.31
C GLU A 331 -9.10 -5.56 -37.17
N TYR A 332 -9.85 -6.44 -36.50
CA TYR A 332 -10.70 -6.06 -35.37
C TYR A 332 -9.90 -5.57 -34.16
N ILE A 333 -8.82 -6.25 -33.80
CA ILE A 333 -8.00 -5.90 -32.62
C ILE A 333 -7.14 -4.65 -32.86
N SER A 334 -6.51 -4.52 -34.03
CA SER A 334 -5.61 -3.40 -34.34
C SER A 334 -6.32 -2.05 -34.46
N LYS A 335 -7.64 -2.05 -34.72
CA LYS A 335 -8.47 -0.86 -34.81
C LYS A 335 -9.25 -0.57 -33.53
N ALA A 336 -9.21 -1.48 -32.56
CA ALA A 336 -9.95 -1.33 -31.30
C ALA A 336 -9.29 -0.29 -30.40
N ASP A 337 -10.13 0.44 -29.67
CA ASP A 337 -9.68 1.30 -28.57
C ASP A 337 -9.20 0.42 -27.41
N PRO A 338 -8.09 0.74 -26.72
CA PRO A 338 -7.59 -0.07 -25.61
C PRO A 338 -8.64 -0.27 -24.50
N GLU A 339 -9.44 0.76 -24.23
CA GLU A 339 -10.54 0.75 -23.30
C GLU A 339 -11.64 -0.25 -23.71
N ALA A 340 -11.94 -0.36 -25.00
CA ALA A 340 -12.90 -1.35 -25.51
C ALA A 340 -12.38 -2.78 -25.36
N LEU A 341 -11.08 -3.01 -25.58
CA LEU A 341 -10.45 -4.32 -25.34
C LEU A 341 -10.45 -4.70 -23.85
N HIS A 342 -10.34 -3.71 -22.95
CA HIS A 342 -10.43 -3.93 -21.51
C HIS A 342 -11.85 -4.24 -21.03
N ALA A 343 -12.89 -3.79 -21.74
CA ALA A 343 -14.29 -4.10 -21.42
C ALA A 343 -14.64 -5.58 -21.68
N GLY A 344 -13.87 -6.26 -22.52
CA GLY A 344 -14.04 -7.67 -22.88
C GLY A 344 -14.43 -7.84 -24.36
N LEU A 345 -14.43 -9.10 -24.82
CA LEU A 345 -14.67 -9.42 -26.23
C LEU A 345 -15.99 -10.20 -26.39
N PHE A 346 -16.82 -9.78 -27.34
CA PHE A 346 -17.96 -10.55 -27.82
C PHE A 346 -17.61 -11.17 -29.17
N MET A 347 -17.50 -12.49 -29.21
CA MET A 347 -16.97 -13.24 -30.36
C MET A 347 -18.05 -14.08 -31.03
N GLU A 348 -18.17 -13.94 -32.35
CA GLU A 348 -19.01 -14.77 -33.22
C GLU A 348 -18.26 -15.21 -34.49
N PHE A 349 -18.57 -16.41 -34.97
CA PHE A 349 -18.12 -16.88 -36.28
C PHE A 349 -19.22 -16.69 -37.33
N LYS A 350 -18.84 -16.17 -38.51
CA LYS A 350 -19.80 -15.94 -39.61
C LYS A 350 -20.49 -17.25 -40.01
N ASN A 351 -21.81 -17.18 -40.15
CA ASN A 351 -22.68 -18.31 -40.52
C ASN A 351 -22.78 -19.42 -39.46
N GLU A 352 -22.44 -19.12 -38.20
CA GLU A 352 -22.62 -20.04 -37.07
C GLU A 352 -23.60 -19.43 -36.05
N GLU A 353 -24.42 -20.29 -35.44
CA GLU A 353 -25.40 -19.86 -34.41
C GLU A 353 -24.79 -19.82 -33.00
N ALA A 354 -23.56 -20.33 -32.82
CA ALA A 354 -22.92 -20.42 -31.52
C ALA A 354 -22.47 -19.04 -31.03
N THR A 355 -22.82 -18.71 -29.79
CA THR A 355 -22.43 -17.46 -29.12
C THR A 355 -21.97 -17.73 -27.68
N GLY A 356 -21.33 -16.73 -27.06
CA GLY A 356 -20.98 -16.72 -25.65
C GLY A 356 -19.55 -17.17 -25.31
N PRO A 357 -19.23 -17.35 -24.01
CA PRO A 357 -17.85 -17.54 -23.53
C PRO A 357 -17.14 -18.79 -24.06
N GLY A 358 -17.88 -19.78 -24.57
CA GLY A 358 -17.31 -20.94 -25.25
C GLY A 358 -16.64 -20.56 -26.58
N VAL A 359 -17.29 -19.71 -27.37
CA VAL A 359 -16.81 -19.25 -28.68
C VAL A 359 -15.57 -18.38 -28.51
N LEU A 360 -15.55 -17.50 -27.50
CA LEU A 360 -14.37 -16.69 -27.19
C LEU A 360 -13.15 -17.57 -26.84
N ARG A 361 -13.33 -18.62 -26.04
CA ARG A 361 -12.25 -19.57 -25.70
C ARG A 361 -11.76 -20.34 -26.93
N GLU A 362 -12.67 -20.76 -27.80
CA GLU A 362 -12.32 -21.41 -29.07
C GLU A 362 -11.53 -20.46 -29.98
N TRP A 363 -11.98 -19.22 -30.12
CA TRP A 363 -11.29 -18.20 -30.90
C TRP A 363 -9.85 -17.97 -30.40
N PHE A 364 -9.65 -17.80 -29.09
CA PHE A 364 -8.31 -17.69 -28.51
C PHE A 364 -7.43 -18.90 -28.83
N PHE A 365 -7.99 -20.12 -28.75
CA PHE A 365 -7.28 -21.34 -29.09
C PHE A 365 -6.84 -21.36 -30.56
N LEU A 366 -7.76 -21.07 -31.48
CA LEU A 366 -7.50 -21.10 -32.92
C LEU A 366 -6.52 -19.99 -33.34
N VAL A 367 -6.66 -18.77 -32.81
CA VAL A 367 -5.75 -17.66 -33.11
C VAL A 367 -4.35 -17.96 -32.58
N CYS A 368 -4.21 -18.51 -31.36
CA CYS A 368 -2.90 -18.93 -30.86
C CYS A 368 -2.24 -19.98 -31.77
N GLN A 369 -3.01 -20.96 -32.27
CA GLN A 369 -2.48 -21.95 -33.22
C GLN A 369 -2.03 -21.28 -34.53
N ALA A 370 -2.84 -20.38 -35.08
CA ALA A 370 -2.51 -19.67 -36.32
C ALA A 370 -1.26 -18.77 -36.16
N ILE A 371 -1.10 -18.08 -35.02
CA ILE A 371 0.07 -17.22 -34.76
C ILE A 371 1.38 -18.03 -34.82
N PHE A 372 1.38 -19.25 -34.27
CA PHE A 372 2.56 -20.13 -34.26
C PHE A 372 2.63 -21.10 -35.43
N ASP A 373 1.72 -21.00 -36.41
CA ASP A 373 1.78 -21.81 -37.63
C ASP A 373 3.00 -21.38 -38.48
N PRO A 374 3.92 -22.31 -38.80
CA PRO A 374 5.07 -22.01 -39.66
C PRO A 374 4.69 -21.42 -41.03
N GLN A 375 3.48 -21.69 -41.55
CA GLN A 375 2.99 -21.14 -42.80
C GLN A 375 2.75 -19.63 -42.75
N ASN A 376 2.42 -19.09 -41.58
CA ASN A 376 2.22 -17.65 -41.38
C ASN A 376 3.54 -16.89 -41.17
N ALA A 377 4.64 -17.61 -40.94
CA ALA A 377 6.00 -17.08 -40.80
C ALA A 377 6.17 -15.94 -39.76
N LEU A 378 5.30 -15.88 -38.75
CA LEU A 378 5.37 -14.90 -37.66
C LEU A 378 6.41 -15.31 -36.61
N PHE A 379 6.43 -16.60 -36.26
CA PHE A 379 7.33 -17.19 -35.29
C PHE A 379 7.98 -18.45 -35.84
N VAL A 380 9.20 -18.73 -35.37
CA VAL A 380 9.96 -19.94 -35.67
C VAL A 380 10.23 -20.71 -34.38
N ALA A 381 10.04 -22.03 -34.41
CA ALA A 381 10.35 -22.87 -33.27
C ALA A 381 11.87 -22.92 -33.03
N CYS A 382 12.29 -22.92 -31.76
CA CYS A 382 13.68 -23.10 -31.39
C CYS A 382 14.17 -24.46 -31.91
N PRO A 383 15.32 -24.52 -32.62
CA PRO A 383 15.86 -25.78 -33.12
C PRO A 383 16.10 -26.82 -32.02
N ASN A 384 16.47 -26.35 -30.82
CA ASN A 384 16.84 -27.19 -29.68
C ASN A 384 15.68 -27.48 -28.71
N ASP A 385 14.56 -26.75 -28.80
CA ASP A 385 13.37 -26.96 -27.98
C ASP A 385 12.11 -26.49 -28.72
N ARG A 386 11.44 -27.40 -29.41
CA ARG A 386 10.27 -27.08 -30.26
C ARG A 386 9.05 -26.55 -29.48
N ARG A 387 9.11 -26.48 -28.15
CA ARG A 387 8.09 -25.82 -27.30
C ARG A 387 8.36 -24.33 -27.14
N ARG A 388 9.53 -23.84 -27.56
CA ARG A 388 9.90 -22.41 -27.52
C ARG A 388 9.84 -21.84 -28.92
N PHE A 389 9.32 -20.63 -29.03
CA PHE A 389 9.18 -19.91 -30.28
C PHE A 389 9.91 -18.56 -30.18
N TYR A 390 10.48 -18.13 -31.30
CA TYR A 390 11.09 -16.82 -31.46
C TYR A 390 10.46 -16.13 -32.66
N PRO A 391 10.24 -14.82 -32.64
CA PRO A 391 9.80 -14.10 -33.82
C PRO A 391 10.72 -14.33 -35.02
N SER A 392 10.10 -14.46 -36.18
CA SER A 392 10.79 -14.74 -37.44
C SER A 392 11.67 -13.56 -37.86
N PRO A 393 12.91 -13.80 -38.34
CA PRO A 393 13.83 -12.73 -38.75
C PRO A 393 13.51 -12.11 -40.14
N SER A 394 12.36 -12.43 -40.77
CA SER A 394 11.99 -11.97 -42.11
C SER A 394 11.64 -10.46 -42.15
N LYS A 395 12.27 -9.70 -43.07
CA LYS A 395 12.12 -8.22 -43.18
C LYS A 395 10.70 -7.72 -43.49
N VAL A 396 9.86 -8.53 -44.14
CA VAL A 396 8.46 -8.18 -44.44
C VAL A 396 7.60 -8.21 -43.16
N GLN A 397 7.99 -9.00 -42.16
CA GLN A 397 7.31 -9.09 -40.86
C GLN A 397 7.76 -8.02 -39.86
N LEU A 398 8.95 -7.41 -40.00
CA LEU A 398 9.35 -6.29 -39.13
C LEU A 398 8.33 -5.15 -39.21
N ALA A 399 7.80 -4.84 -40.41
CA ALA A 399 6.74 -3.84 -40.57
C ALA A 399 5.38 -4.28 -39.98
N PHE A 400 5.08 -5.58 -39.93
CA PHE A 400 3.88 -6.13 -39.28
C PHE A 400 4.03 -6.12 -37.75
N LEU A 401 5.22 -6.47 -37.23
CA LEU A 401 5.59 -6.38 -35.82
C LEU A 401 5.65 -4.93 -35.33
N ASP A 402 6.18 -4.01 -36.15
CA ASP A 402 6.19 -2.56 -35.91
C ASP A 402 4.78 -1.94 -35.96
N SER A 403 3.80 -2.64 -36.57
CA SER A 403 2.39 -2.23 -36.60
C SER A 403 1.57 -2.72 -35.40
N PHE A 404 2.15 -3.57 -34.54
CA PHE A 404 1.53 -3.84 -33.25
C PHE A 404 1.58 -2.57 -32.40
N PRO A 405 0.42 -2.11 -31.87
CA PRO A 405 0.41 -1.05 -30.87
C PRO A 405 1.35 -1.43 -29.70
N GLU A 406 2.00 -0.46 -29.07
CA GLU A 406 2.87 -0.69 -27.88
C GLU A 406 2.17 -1.55 -26.79
N GLN A 407 0.84 -1.57 -26.78
CA GLN A 407 0.00 -2.35 -25.86
C GLN A 407 -0.02 -3.86 -26.14
N CYS A 408 0.23 -4.30 -27.39
CA CYS A 408 0.32 -5.73 -27.71
C CYS A 408 1.69 -6.34 -27.37
N TYR A 409 2.70 -5.52 -27.04
CA TYR A 409 4.00 -6.01 -26.57
C TYR A 409 3.90 -6.71 -25.21
N ALA A 410 2.78 -6.64 -24.48
CA ALA A 410 2.58 -7.46 -23.29
C ALA A 410 2.64 -8.98 -23.57
N PHE A 411 2.37 -9.41 -24.81
CA PHE A 411 2.54 -10.82 -25.23
C PHE A 411 3.92 -11.13 -25.82
N VAL A 412 4.70 -10.10 -26.19
CA VAL A 412 5.99 -10.24 -26.87
C VAL A 412 6.97 -9.17 -26.39
N ASP A 413 7.12 -8.99 -25.07
CA ASP A 413 8.17 -8.11 -24.56
C ASP A 413 9.50 -8.85 -24.59
N TYR A 414 10.31 -8.46 -25.57
CA TYR A 414 11.63 -8.97 -25.88
C TYR A 414 12.71 -8.66 -24.84
N ARG A 415 12.42 -7.93 -23.75
CA ARG A 415 13.46 -7.53 -22.79
C ARG A 415 13.18 -7.73 -21.31
N SER A 416 12.03 -8.28 -20.90
CA SER A 416 11.67 -8.26 -19.48
C SER A 416 11.34 -9.62 -18.83
N PHE A 417 11.27 -10.71 -19.60
CA PHE A 417 11.11 -12.06 -19.05
C PHE A 417 12.37 -12.91 -19.21
N SER A 418 13.43 -12.54 -18.49
CA SER A 418 14.45 -13.51 -18.10
C SER A 418 13.85 -14.47 -17.06
N PHE A 419 13.18 -15.52 -17.54
CA PHE A 419 13.09 -16.77 -16.77
C PHE A 419 14.51 -17.36 -16.73
N GLU A 420 15.25 -17.09 -15.65
CA GLU A 420 16.41 -17.89 -15.25
C GLU A 420 15.97 -19.37 -15.26
N ARG A 421 16.48 -20.24 -16.15
CA ARG A 421 17.79 -20.88 -16.06
C ARG A 421 18.24 -21.03 -14.61
N ASN A 422 17.83 -22.13 -13.96
CA ASN A 422 18.66 -22.95 -13.08
C ASN A 422 17.79 -23.94 -12.29
N ILE A 423 17.40 -25.06 -12.89
CA ILE A 423 17.25 -26.35 -12.20
C ILE A 423 17.41 -27.43 -13.27
N VAL A 424 18.63 -27.96 -13.46
CA VAL A 424 19.00 -29.39 -13.59
C VAL A 424 20.54 -29.44 -13.50
N GLU A 425 21.05 -30.48 -12.84
CA GLU A 425 22.47 -30.91 -12.73
C GLU A 425 23.20 -30.49 -11.45
N HIS A 426 23.01 -31.27 -10.38
CA HIS A 426 24.01 -32.26 -9.99
C HIS A 426 23.42 -33.19 -8.90
N ASP A 427 23.36 -34.48 -9.21
CA ASP A 427 23.61 -35.58 -8.29
C ASP A 427 24.02 -36.78 -9.16
N ASP A 428 25.33 -37.02 -9.19
CA ASP A 428 25.92 -38.36 -9.31
C ASP A 428 26.09 -38.92 -7.89
#